data_AF-A0A3B1IDA2-F1
#
_entry.id   AF-A0A3B1IDA2-F1
#
_cell.length_a   1.000
_cell.length_b   1.000
_cell.length_c   1.000
_cell.angle_alpha   90.00
_cell.angle_beta   90.00
_cell.angle_gamma   90.00
#
_symmetry.space_group_name_H-M   'P 1'
#
loop_
_entity.id
_entity.type
_entity.pdbx_description
1 polymer ?
#
loop_
_entity_poly.entity_id
_entity_poly.type
_entity_poly.pdbx_seq_one_letter_code
_entity_poly.pdbx_strand_id
1 'polypeptide(L)'
;CDDDCAGLLIRDMDKLLRLITSANLTLPLPPPYKMLYRFENMTEELKSLQHMLSPQRAPERLLQLADSNLGSLVTEMDELLSRLQATKVSADGEQTDADAERSRKRAEELEMFVKNTLLAA
;
A
#
# COMPACT_ATOMS: atom_id res chain seq x y z
N CYS A 1 76.18 17.03 15.28
CA CYS A 1 75.19 16.00 15.60
C CYS A 1 75.67 15.31 16.85
N ASP A 2 75.25 15.81 18.01
CA ASP A 2 75.50 15.18 19.31
C ASP A 2 74.58 13.95 19.48
N ASP A 3 75.03 13.03 20.33
CA ASP A 3 74.42 11.72 20.63
C ASP A 3 72.98 11.77 21.20
N ASP A 4 72.42 12.97 21.38
CA ASP A 4 71.04 13.19 21.82
C ASP A 4 69.99 12.63 20.84
N CYS A 5 70.32 12.52 19.56
CA CYS A 5 69.43 11.92 18.55
C CYS A 5 69.35 10.39 18.65
N ALA A 6 70.39 9.72 19.19
CA ALA A 6 70.39 8.26 19.36
C ALA A 6 69.68 7.83 20.67
N GLY A 7 69.78 8.64 21.72
CA GLY A 7 69.12 8.38 23.01
C GLY A 7 67.58 8.42 22.96
N LEU A 8 67.01 9.24 22.07
CA LEU A 8 65.56 9.28 21.85
C LEU A 8 65.02 7.98 21.24
N LEU A 9 65.71 7.44 20.23
CA LEU A 9 65.31 6.18 19.58
C LEU A 9 65.42 4.98 20.53
N ILE A 10 66.49 4.89 21.32
CA ILE A 10 66.70 3.77 22.25
C ILE A 10 65.67 3.81 23.39
N ARG A 11 65.39 5.00 23.95
CA ARG A 11 64.43 5.16 25.03
C ARG A 11 63.00 4.85 24.59
N ASP A 12 62.66 5.16 23.35
CA ASP A 12 61.34 4.85 22.79
C ASP A 12 61.19 3.36 22.46
N MET A 13 62.28 2.69 22.06
CA MET A 13 62.31 1.23 21.89
C MET A 13 62.15 0.47 23.21
N ASP A 14 62.79 0.91 24.30
CA ASP A 14 62.61 0.29 25.62
C ASP A 14 61.18 0.45 26.16
N LYS A 15 60.56 1.61 25.91
CA LYS A 15 59.14 1.82 26.24
C LYS A 15 58.24 0.89 25.42
N LEU A 16 58.51 0.75 24.13
CA LEU A 16 57.76 -0.13 23.25
C LEU A 16 57.90 -1.60 23.67
N LEU A 17 59.11 -2.04 23.99
CA LEU A 17 59.37 -3.40 24.47
C LEU A 17 58.66 -3.68 25.79
N ARG A 18 58.63 -2.71 26.73
CA ARG A 18 57.85 -2.81 27.98
C ARG A 18 56.36 -2.93 27.71
N LEU A 19 55.81 -2.17 26.75
CA LEU A 19 54.40 -2.26 26.39
C LEU A 19 54.07 -3.62 25.79
N ILE A 20 54.88 -4.11 24.86
CA ILE A 20 54.69 -5.41 24.19
C ILE A 20 54.82 -6.58 25.18
N THR A 21 55.79 -6.53 26.10
CA THR A 21 56.00 -7.59 27.12
C THR A 21 54.98 -7.54 28.26
N SER A 22 54.43 -6.36 28.57
CA SER A 22 53.31 -6.22 29.52
C SER A 22 51.97 -6.68 28.94
N ALA A 23 51.84 -6.69 27.61
CA ALA A 23 50.68 -7.24 26.93
C ALA A 23 50.78 -8.76 26.91
N ASN A 24 49.77 -9.45 27.47
CA ASN A 24 49.73 -10.91 27.49
C ASN A 24 49.28 -11.43 26.11
N LEU A 25 50.17 -11.38 25.12
CA LEU A 25 49.92 -11.75 23.72
C LEU A 25 49.78 -13.27 23.48
N THR A 26 49.93 -14.09 24.53
CA THR A 26 49.79 -15.56 24.51
C THR A 26 48.36 -16.04 24.75
N LEU A 27 47.46 -15.16 25.21
CA LEU A 27 46.03 -15.48 25.34
C LEU A 27 45.28 -15.08 24.05
N PRO A 28 44.32 -15.90 23.59
CA PRO A 28 43.46 -15.49 22.48
C PRO A 28 42.74 -14.21 22.86
N LEU A 29 42.97 -13.17 22.06
CA LEU A 29 42.28 -11.88 22.20
C LEU A 29 40.77 -12.16 22.20
N PRO A 30 40.01 -11.66 23.19
CA PRO A 30 38.57 -11.87 23.21
C PRO A 30 37.96 -11.27 21.93
N PRO A 31 36.98 -11.94 21.31
CA PRO A 31 36.34 -11.41 20.12
C PRO A 31 35.76 -10.03 20.41
N PRO A 32 35.93 -9.05 19.51
CA PRO A 32 35.44 -7.70 19.73
C PRO A 32 33.92 -7.64 19.49
N TYR A 33 33.13 -8.37 20.29
CA TYR A 33 31.67 -8.50 20.15
C TYR A 33 30.96 -7.14 20.08
N LYS A 34 31.46 -6.12 20.79
CA LYS A 34 30.94 -4.75 20.72
C LYS A 34 31.08 -4.12 19.34
N MET A 35 32.18 -4.39 18.63
CA MET A 35 32.39 -3.94 17.25
C MET A 35 31.52 -4.77 16.29
N LEU A 36 31.48 -6.09 16.46
CA LEU A 36 30.67 -6.98 15.62
C LEU A 36 29.19 -6.62 15.68
N TYR A 37 28.66 -6.37 16.88
CA TYR A 37 27.28 -5.93 17.08
C TYR A 37 26.99 -4.57 16.46
N ARG A 38 27.95 -3.62 16.50
CA ARG A 38 27.81 -2.33 15.81
C ARG A 38 27.71 -2.49 14.29
N PHE A 39 28.52 -3.39 13.72
CA PHE A 39 28.46 -3.69 12.29
C PHE A 39 27.16 -4.37 11.90
N GLU A 40 26.66 -5.30 12.72
CA GLU A 40 25.36 -5.95 12.52
C GLU A 40 24.22 -4.91 12.53
N ASN A 41 24.15 -4.04 13.54
CA ASN A 41 23.11 -3.02 13.61
C ASN A 41 23.17 -2.04 12.43
N MET A 42 24.36 -1.55 12.09
CA MET A 42 24.54 -0.68 10.93
C MET A 42 24.14 -1.37 9.62
N THR A 43 24.38 -2.68 9.50
CA THR A 43 23.99 -3.45 8.31
C THR A 43 22.48 -3.60 8.21
N GLU A 44 21.78 -3.85 9.32
CA GLU A 44 20.30 -3.91 9.34
C GLU A 44 19.65 -2.55 9.06
N GLU A 45 20.18 -1.46 9.63
CA GLU A 45 19.73 -0.09 9.31
C GLU A 45 19.91 0.23 7.81
N LEU A 46 21.04 -0.14 7.22
CA LEU A 46 21.29 0.04 5.79
C LEU A 46 20.35 -0.80 4.91
N LYS A 47 20.07 -2.05 5.29
CA LYS A 47 19.06 -2.88 4.61
C LYS A 47 17.68 -2.24 4.67
N SER A 48 17.29 -1.71 5.82
CA SER A 48 16.02 -1.00 6.00
C SER A 48 15.94 0.25 5.10
N LEU A 49 17.00 1.06 5.08
CA LEU A 49 17.12 2.21 4.19
C LEU A 49 17.03 1.81 2.72
N GLN A 50 17.78 0.78 2.30
CA GLN A 50 17.71 0.25 0.93
C GLN A 50 16.29 -0.19 0.57
N HIS A 51 15.59 -0.81 1.51
CA HIS A 51 14.22 -1.26 1.31
C HIS A 51 13.25 -0.08 1.13
N MET A 52 13.43 1.03 1.86
CA MET A 52 12.64 2.26 1.69
C MET A 52 12.98 3.03 0.41
N LEU A 53 14.26 3.01 -0.01
CA LEU A 53 14.74 3.62 -1.25
C LEU A 53 14.39 2.80 -2.49
N SER A 54 13.75 1.64 -2.34
CA SER A 54 13.28 0.84 -3.47
C SER A 54 12.40 1.70 -4.38
N PRO A 55 12.64 1.72 -5.70
CA PRO A 55 11.85 2.52 -6.63
C PRO A 55 10.34 2.23 -6.57
N GLN A 56 9.95 1.03 -6.13
CA GLN A 56 8.54 0.65 -5.93
C GLN A 56 7.87 1.39 -4.76
N ARG A 57 8.66 1.90 -3.82
CA ARG A 57 8.22 2.67 -2.66
C ARG A 57 8.45 4.17 -2.80
N ALA A 58 8.96 4.59 -3.95
CA ALA A 58 9.03 5.99 -4.28
C ALA A 58 7.61 6.61 -4.13
N PRO A 59 7.45 7.68 -3.32
CA PRO A 59 6.15 8.29 -3.07
C PRO A 59 5.38 8.61 -4.36
N GLU A 60 6.08 9.04 -5.41
CA GLU A 60 5.50 9.39 -6.70
C GLU A 60 4.82 8.18 -7.36
N ARG A 61 5.45 7.00 -7.30
CA ARG A 61 4.84 5.77 -7.84
C ARG A 61 3.65 5.33 -7.02
N LEU A 62 3.72 5.43 -5.70
CA LEU A 62 2.61 5.06 -4.82
C LEU A 62 1.40 5.97 -5.07
N LEU A 63 1.63 7.26 -5.28
CA LEU A 63 0.59 8.22 -5.67
C LEU A 63 0.00 7.91 -7.04
N GLN A 64 0.83 7.62 -8.05
CA GLN A 64 0.35 7.22 -9.38
C GLN A 64 -0.48 5.93 -9.34
N LEU A 65 -0.06 4.95 -8.53
CA LEU A 65 -0.80 3.71 -8.35
C LEU A 65 -2.15 3.96 -7.66
N ALA A 66 -2.17 4.80 -6.62
CA ALA A 66 -3.40 5.18 -5.95
C ALA A 66 -4.37 5.90 -6.88
N ASP A 67 -3.87 6.83 -7.71
CA ASP A 67 -4.64 7.56 -8.71
C ASP A 67 -5.22 6.62 -9.79
N SER A 68 -4.39 5.71 -10.33
CA SER A 68 -4.84 4.69 -11.29
C SER A 68 -5.90 3.77 -10.70
N ASN A 69 -5.71 3.31 -9.46
CA ASN A 69 -6.67 2.44 -8.78
C ASN A 69 -7.99 3.16 -8.52
N LEU A 70 -7.93 4.44 -8.12
CA LEU A 70 -9.11 5.26 -7.92
C LEU A 70 -9.87 5.49 -9.24
N GLY A 71 -9.15 5.76 -10.33
CA GLY A 71 -9.73 5.90 -11.66
C GLY A 71 -10.49 4.64 -12.09
N SER A 72 -9.87 3.47 -11.95
CA SER A 72 -10.52 2.17 -12.26
C SER A 72 -11.79 1.96 -11.42
N LEU A 73 -11.69 2.18 -10.11
CA LEU A 73 -12.82 2.00 -9.21
C LEU A 73 -13.99 2.91 -9.56
N VAL A 74 -13.73 4.18 -9.88
CA VAL A 74 -14.78 5.13 -10.30
C VAL A 74 -15.47 4.65 -11.59
N THR A 75 -14.71 4.14 -12.57
CA THR A 75 -15.30 3.62 -13.80
C THR A 75 -16.16 2.38 -13.57
N GLU A 76 -15.72 1.47 -12.71
CA GLU A 76 -16.49 0.27 -12.34
C GLU A 76 -17.77 0.64 -11.59
N MET A 77 -17.70 1.64 -10.70
CA MET A 77 -18.87 2.15 -9.99
C MET A 77 -19.87 2.82 -10.93
N ASP A 78 -19.41 3.57 -11.92
CA ASP A 78 -20.28 4.21 -12.91
C ASP A 78 -20.97 3.18 -13.83
N GLU A 79 -20.26 2.12 -14.22
CA GLU A 79 -20.85 1.01 -14.96
C GLU A 79 -21.92 0.29 -14.12
N LEU A 80 -21.61 -0.01 -12.85
CA LEU A 80 -22.57 -0.63 -11.93
C LEU A 80 -23.81 0.25 -11.72
N LEU A 81 -23.63 1.56 -11.57
CA LEU A 81 -24.72 2.52 -11.45
C LEU A 81 -25.59 2.54 -12.72
N SER A 82 -24.97 2.59 -13.90
CA SER A 82 -25.67 2.58 -15.18
C SER A 82 -26.51 1.31 -15.37
N ARG A 83 -25.96 0.15 -14.98
CA ARG A 83 -26.69 -1.13 -15.02
C ARG A 83 -27.85 -1.15 -14.04
N LEU A 84 -27.66 -0.66 -12.82
CA LEU A 84 -28.73 -0.54 -11.82
C LEU A 84 -29.86 0.38 -12.32
N GLN A 85 -29.51 1.52 -12.92
CA GLN A 85 -30.48 2.44 -13.51
C GLN A 85 -31.25 1.77 -14.66
N ALA A 86 -30.58 1.02 -15.53
CA ALA A 86 -31.25 0.28 -16.61
C ALA A 86 -32.22 -0.78 -16.07
N THR A 87 -31.83 -1.53 -15.04
CA THR A 87 -32.72 -2.51 -14.38
C THR A 87 -33.93 -1.82 -13.74
N LYS A 88 -33.72 -0.67 -13.08
CA LYS A 88 -34.83 0.11 -12.51
C LYS A 88 -35.80 0.59 -13.57
N VAL A 89 -35.30 1.19 -14.65
CA VAL A 89 -36.15 1.65 -15.77
C VAL A 89 -36.93 0.49 -16.39
N SER A 90 -36.31 -0.69 -16.53
CA SER A 90 -37.01 -1.89 -17.00
C SER A 90 -38.14 -2.31 -16.07
N ALA A 91 -37.92 -2.31 -14.75
CA ALA A 91 -38.94 -2.65 -13.77
C ALA A 91 -40.10 -1.63 -13.75
N ASP A 92 -39.76 -0.33 -13.79
CA ASP A 92 -40.75 0.76 -13.87
C ASP A 92 -41.59 0.65 -15.17
N GLY A 93 -40.97 0.22 -16.28
CA GLY A 93 -41.64 -0.02 -17.55
C GLY A 93 -42.63 -1.19 -17.50
N GLU A 94 -42.22 -2.35 -16.96
CA GLU A 94 -43.08 -3.52 -16.80
C GLU A 94 -44.28 -3.22 -15.89
N GLN A 95 -44.06 -2.48 -14.80
CA GLN A 95 -45.14 -2.04 -13.92
C GLN A 95 -46.12 -1.12 -14.64
N THR A 96 -45.62 -0.14 -15.41
CA THR A 96 -46.47 0.81 -16.15
C THR A 96 -47.33 0.10 -17.19
N ASP A 97 -46.78 -0.89 -17.90
CA ASP A 97 -47.50 -1.70 -18.87
C ASP A 97 -48.64 -2.50 -18.20
N ALA A 98 -48.36 -3.12 -17.05
CA ALA A 98 -49.36 -3.84 -16.27
C ALA A 98 -50.48 -2.93 -15.71
N ASP A 99 -50.15 -1.68 -15.34
CA ASP A 99 -51.12 -0.67 -14.89
C ASP A 99 -51.99 -0.15 -16.05
N ALA A 100 -51.40 0.05 -17.23
CA ALA A 100 -52.12 0.46 -18.44
C ALA A 100 -53.11 -0.63 -18.88
N GLU A 101 -52.69 -1.89 -18.90
CA GLU A 101 -53.54 -3.03 -19.27
C GLU A 101 -54.70 -3.25 -18.30
N ARG A 102 -54.46 -3.11 -16.98
CA ARG A 102 -55.55 -3.14 -15.98
C ARG A 102 -56.55 -2.00 -16.18
N SER A 103 -56.07 -0.80 -16.50
CA SER A 103 -56.93 0.36 -16.73
C SER A 103 -57.78 0.18 -18.00
N ARG A 104 -57.19 -0.36 -19.08
CA ARG A 104 -57.90 -0.69 -20.32
C ARG A 104 -59.05 -1.67 -20.08
N LYS A 105 -58.79 -2.79 -19.39
CA LYS A 105 -59.84 -3.78 -19.07
C LYS A 105 -61.00 -3.17 -18.28
N ARG A 106 -60.70 -2.34 -17.28
CA ARG A 106 -61.74 -1.64 -16.50
C ARG A 106 -62.55 -0.67 -17.35
N ALA A 107 -61.92 0.01 -18.30
CA ALA A 107 -62.62 0.90 -19.22
C ALA A 107 -63.56 0.11 -20.14
N GLU A 108 -63.12 -1.04 -20.66
CA GLU A 108 -63.94 -1.94 -21.48
C GLU A 108 -65.13 -2.52 -20.69
N GLU A 109 -64.90 -2.98 -19.46
CA GLU A 109 -65.95 -3.43 -18.55
C GLU A 109 -66.97 -2.33 -18.27
N LEU A 110 -66.51 -1.10 -18.01
CA LEU A 110 -67.36 0.05 -17.78
C LEU A 110 -68.17 0.42 -19.03
N GLU A 111 -67.56 0.37 -20.22
CA GLU A 111 -68.26 0.61 -21.49
C GLU A 111 -69.39 -0.41 -21.70
N MET A 112 -69.12 -1.70 -21.47
CA MET A 112 -70.14 -2.75 -21.55
C MET A 112 -71.25 -2.55 -20.53
N PHE A 113 -70.90 -2.21 -19.28
CA PHE A 113 -71.86 -1.93 -18.23
C PHE A 113 -72.81 -0.78 -18.62
N VAL A 114 -72.26 0.32 -19.15
CA VAL A 114 -73.06 1.47 -19.59
C VAL A 114 -73.96 1.10 -20.77
N LYS A 115 -73.44 0.40 -21.78
CA LYS A 115 -74.23 -0.07 -22.93
C LYS A 115 -75.39 -0.97 -22.50
N ASN A 116 -75.12 -1.94 -21.64
CA ASN A 116 -76.14 -2.86 -21.14
C ASN A 116 -77.19 -2.13 -20.30
N THR A 117 -76.78 -1.16 -19.49
CA THR A 117 -77.70 -0.34 -18.69
C THR A 117 -78.62 0.51 -19.58
N LEU A 118 -78.08 1.11 -20.64
CA LEU A 118 -78.85 1.91 -21.61
C LEU A 118 -79.80 1.08 -22.46
N LEU A 119 -79.45 -0.18 -22.77
CA LEU A 119 -80.32 -1.11 -23.51
C LEU A 119 -81.41 -1.75 -22.64
N ALA A 120 -81.25 -1.73 -21.31
CA ALA A 120 -82.20 -2.29 -20.35
C ALA A 120 -83.20 -1.24 -19.79
N ALA A 121 -83.04 0.03 -20.17
CA ALA A 121 -83.92 1.16 -19.82
C ALA A 121 -84.86 1.48 -21.00
#